data_AF-A0A2J6WLB3-F1
#
_entry.id   AF-A0A2J6WLB3-F1
#
_cell.length_a   1.000
_cell.length_b   1.000
_cell.length_c   1.000
_cell.angle_alpha   90.00
_cell.angle_beta   90.00
_cell.angle_gamma   90.00
#
_symmetry.space_group_name_H-M   'P 1'
#
loop_
_entity.id
_entity.type
_entity.pdbx_description
1 polymer ?
#
loop_
_entity_poly.entity_id
_entity_poly.type
_entity_poly.pdbx_seq_one_letter_code
_entity_poly.pdbx_strand_id
1 'polypeptide(L)'
;MKKLIALLAIGLIAAPAFAASWDMYGQVRLRAFYENADKYYSGINESDTDLSFGNAANSRIGAKVKADDKLSAVVELGLGSNENNNNAVTTRLIYADYDFGAFKLRLGQDYGPTATFFDYNQVSNTDNDLVGFGTINSGRYAQIKLMAAGFELALSRPGLGASD
;
A
#
# COMPACT_ATOMS: atom_id res chain seq x y z
N MET A 1 32.48 24.68 26.42
CA MET A 1 32.84 24.11 25.11
C MET A 1 32.20 22.74 24.86
N LYS A 2 32.38 21.72 25.72
CA LYS A 2 31.79 20.37 25.51
C LYS A 2 30.25 20.34 25.33
N LYS A 3 29.52 21.16 26.09
CA LYS A 3 28.05 21.28 26.00
C LYS A 3 27.57 21.99 24.71
N LEU A 4 28.39 22.89 24.15
CA LEU A 4 28.08 23.61 22.91
C LEU A 4 28.31 22.71 21.68
N ILE A 5 29.36 21.88 21.71
CA ILE A 5 29.64 20.86 20.69
C ILE A 5 28.53 19.79 20.66
N ALA A 6 28.04 19.38 21.83
CA ALA A 6 26.92 18.44 21.91
C ALA A 6 25.62 19.03 21.35
N LEU A 7 25.31 20.31 21.64
CA LEU A 7 24.15 20.99 21.04
C LEU A 7 24.28 21.17 19.52
N LEU A 8 25.48 21.51 19.02
CA LEU A 8 25.74 21.61 17.58
C LEU A 8 25.61 20.26 16.88
N ALA A 9 26.11 19.17 17.50
CA ALA A 9 26.00 17.83 16.95
C ALA A 9 24.54 17.35 16.90
N ILE A 10 23.74 17.65 17.93
CA ILE A 10 22.29 17.37 17.93
C ILE A 10 21.57 18.22 16.87
N GLY A 11 21.94 19.51 16.74
CA GLY A 11 21.40 20.40 15.70
C GLY A 11 21.74 19.96 14.28
N LEU A 12 22.96 19.44 14.04
CA LEU A 12 23.43 18.94 12.75
C LEU A 12 22.79 17.60 12.35
N ILE A 13 22.42 16.77 13.32
CA ILE A 13 21.69 15.50 13.08
C ILE A 13 20.19 15.76 12.93
N ALA A 14 19.64 16.75 13.63
CA ALA A 14 18.22 17.13 13.53
C ALA A 14 17.92 17.98 12.27
N ALA A 15 18.86 18.82 11.81
CA ALA A 15 18.67 19.68 10.63
C ALA A 15 18.28 18.93 9.33
N PRO A 16 18.91 17.79 8.95
CA PRO A 16 18.48 17.06 7.76
C PRO A 16 17.11 16.38 7.92
N ALA A 17 16.67 16.10 9.17
CA ALA A 17 15.34 15.54 9.42
C ALA A 17 14.20 16.56 9.20
N PHE A 18 14.50 17.86 9.22
CA PHE A 18 13.54 18.95 8.93
C PHE A 18 13.60 19.47 7.49
N ALA A 19 14.52 18.98 6.64
CA ALA A 19 14.62 19.41 5.25
C ALA A 19 13.59 18.71 4.33
N ALA A 20 13.12 17.52 4.74
CA ALA A 20 12.14 16.78 3.96
C ALA A 20 10.72 17.29 4.25
N SER A 21 9.94 17.52 3.20
CA SER A 21 8.50 17.79 3.31
C SER A 21 7.72 16.48 3.42
N TRP A 22 6.75 16.45 4.33
CA TRP A 22 5.89 15.29 4.58
C TRP A 22 4.44 15.67 4.30
N ASP A 23 3.89 15.10 3.24
CA ASP A 23 2.48 15.26 2.86
C ASP A 23 1.71 14.02 3.31
N MET A 24 1.08 14.12 4.48
CA MET A 24 0.26 13.04 5.02
C MET A 24 -1.07 12.93 4.27
N TYR A 25 -1.52 11.71 4.04
CA TYR A 25 -2.79 11.42 3.39
C TYR A 25 -3.39 10.14 3.95
N GLY A 26 -4.68 9.93 3.68
CA GLY A 26 -5.35 8.72 4.10
C GLY A 26 -6.80 8.70 3.69
N GLN A 27 -7.44 7.56 3.90
CA GLN A 27 -8.87 7.37 3.76
C GLN A 27 -9.35 6.33 4.78
N VAL A 28 -10.48 6.62 5.39
CA VAL A 28 -11.23 5.67 6.21
C VAL A 28 -12.50 5.35 5.44
N ARG A 29 -12.75 4.07 5.19
CA ARG A 29 -13.90 3.59 4.42
C ARG A 29 -14.67 2.58 5.24
N LEU A 30 -15.99 2.69 5.21
CA LEU A 30 -16.91 1.78 5.89
C LEU A 30 -17.64 0.94 4.85
N ARG A 31 -17.93 -0.31 5.19
CA ARG A 31 -18.77 -1.23 4.42
C ARG A 31 -20.09 -1.48 5.14
N ALA A 32 -21.16 -1.55 4.35
CA ALA A 32 -22.51 -1.90 4.80
C ALA A 32 -23.19 -2.67 3.66
N PHE A 33 -23.31 -3.99 3.79
CA PHE A 33 -23.84 -4.87 2.74
C PHE A 33 -24.79 -5.91 3.34
N TYR A 34 -25.79 -6.34 2.56
CA TYR A 34 -26.48 -7.60 2.82
C TYR A 34 -25.66 -8.72 2.19
N GLU A 35 -25.20 -9.66 2.99
CA GLU A 35 -24.37 -10.79 2.58
C GLU A 35 -25.20 -12.07 2.74
N ASN A 36 -25.31 -12.88 1.69
CA ASN A 36 -25.94 -14.20 1.74
C ASN A 36 -24.85 -15.26 1.73
N ALA A 37 -24.44 -15.68 2.93
CA ALA A 37 -23.41 -16.70 3.10
C ALA A 37 -24.03 -18.09 2.88
N ASP A 38 -23.41 -18.89 2.00
CA ASP A 38 -23.79 -20.29 1.84
C ASP A 38 -23.54 -21.08 3.14
N LYS A 39 -24.29 -22.17 3.36
CA LYS A 39 -24.14 -23.08 4.50
C LYS A 39 -22.72 -23.56 4.79
N TYR A 40 -21.85 -23.60 3.80
CA TYR A 40 -20.44 -23.97 3.96
C TYR A 40 -19.56 -22.81 4.50
N TYR A 41 -20.05 -21.58 4.50
CA TYR A 41 -19.34 -20.36 4.93
C TYR A 41 -19.97 -19.68 6.14
N SER A 42 -21.26 -19.88 6.40
CA SER A 42 -22.00 -19.23 7.49
C SER A 42 -21.57 -19.65 8.90
N GLY A 43 -20.85 -20.77 9.04
CA GLY A 43 -20.45 -21.32 10.33
C GLY A 43 -21.59 -21.97 11.13
N ILE A 44 -22.81 -22.00 10.59
CA ILE A 44 -24.01 -22.59 11.21
C ILE A 44 -24.61 -23.77 10.43
N ASN A 45 -23.95 -24.23 9.36
CA ASN A 45 -24.41 -25.30 8.46
C ASN A 45 -25.74 -25.02 7.73
N GLU A 46 -26.17 -23.75 7.65
CA GLU A 46 -27.33 -23.28 6.89
C GLU A 46 -26.98 -22.00 6.12
N SER A 47 -27.62 -21.75 4.98
CA SER A 47 -27.44 -20.47 4.28
C SER A 47 -28.10 -19.36 5.08
N ASP A 48 -27.39 -18.25 5.28
CA ASP A 48 -27.87 -17.14 6.10
C ASP A 48 -27.69 -15.80 5.38
N THR A 49 -28.65 -14.91 5.57
CA THR A 49 -28.62 -13.57 4.99
C THR A 49 -28.55 -12.53 6.10
N ASP A 50 -27.38 -11.92 6.21
CA ASP A 50 -27.08 -10.98 7.27
C ASP A 50 -26.78 -9.58 6.74
N LEU A 51 -27.08 -8.59 7.59
CA LEU A 51 -26.57 -7.24 7.41
C LEU A 51 -25.17 -7.14 8.00
N SER A 52 -24.18 -6.94 7.14
CA SER A 52 -22.76 -6.90 7.47
C SER A 52 -22.25 -5.47 7.50
N PHE A 53 -21.63 -5.08 8.62
CA PHE A 53 -20.95 -3.80 8.80
C PHE A 53 -19.47 -4.02 9.10
N GLY A 54 -18.61 -3.12 8.63
CA GLY A 54 -17.21 -3.15 9.00
C GLY A 54 -16.38 -2.01 8.40
N ASN A 55 -15.08 -2.04 8.67
CA ASN A 55 -14.12 -1.22 7.94
C ASN A 55 -13.83 -1.89 6.59
N ALA A 56 -13.79 -1.11 5.51
CA ALA A 56 -13.37 -1.66 4.22
C ALA A 56 -11.86 -1.92 4.23
N ALA A 57 -11.44 -3.05 3.63
CA ALA A 57 -10.06 -3.53 3.63
C ALA A 57 -9.05 -2.57 2.97
N ASN A 58 -9.56 -1.64 2.17
CA ASN A 58 -8.80 -0.60 1.45
C ASN A 58 -8.61 0.71 2.25
N SER A 59 -9.07 0.78 3.51
CA SER A 59 -8.76 1.89 4.42
C SER A 59 -7.25 2.00 4.63
N ARG A 60 -6.69 3.22 4.65
CA ARG A 60 -5.23 3.43 4.71
C ARG A 60 -4.84 4.80 5.23
N ILE A 61 -3.61 4.87 5.73
CA ILE A 61 -2.92 6.10 6.07
C ILE A 61 -1.51 6.05 5.48
N GLY A 62 -0.99 7.19 5.03
CA GLY A 62 0.34 7.26 4.46
C GLY A 62 0.90 8.66 4.45
N ALA A 63 2.13 8.76 3.95
CA ALA A 63 2.81 10.01 3.70
C ALA A 63 3.61 9.93 2.41
N LYS A 64 3.64 11.03 1.67
CA LYS A 64 4.63 11.27 0.62
C LYS A 64 5.72 12.14 1.23
N VAL A 65 6.97 11.75 1.02
CA VAL A 65 8.13 12.43 1.56
C VAL A 65 8.94 12.96 0.39
N LYS A 66 9.23 14.26 0.35
CA LYS A 66 10.16 14.84 -0.61
C LYS A 66 11.38 15.34 0.16
N ALA A 67 12.51 14.66 -0.01
CA ALA A 67 13.77 15.00 0.64
C ALA A 67 14.51 16.11 -0.12
N ASP A 68 14.50 16.04 -1.45
CA ASP A 68 14.98 17.10 -2.35
C ASP A 68 14.28 16.99 -3.72
N ASP A 69 14.78 17.68 -4.74
CA ASP A 69 14.20 17.66 -6.09
C ASP A 69 14.35 16.33 -6.84
N LYS A 70 15.28 15.46 -6.41
CA LYS A 70 15.55 14.17 -7.04
C LYS A 70 15.12 12.99 -6.19
N LEU A 71 15.09 13.12 -4.86
CA LEU A 71 14.79 12.05 -3.92
C LEU A 71 13.42 12.25 -3.27
N SER A 72 12.53 11.29 -3.50
CA SER A 72 11.23 11.20 -2.85
C SER A 72 10.96 9.79 -2.33
N ALA A 73 10.02 9.66 -1.41
CA ALA A 73 9.62 8.38 -0.85
C ALA A 73 8.14 8.36 -0.52
N VAL A 74 7.59 7.16 -0.37
CA VAL A 74 6.22 6.92 0.08
C VAL A 74 6.24 5.86 1.16
N VAL A 75 5.45 6.10 2.21
CA VAL A 75 5.04 5.08 3.17
C VAL A 75 3.51 5.07 3.24
N GLU A 76 2.88 3.91 3.09
CA GLU A 76 1.44 3.72 3.19
C GLU A 76 1.14 2.42 3.94
N LEU A 77 0.30 2.53 4.97
CA LEU A 77 -0.17 1.44 5.80
C LEU A 77 -1.67 1.22 5.55
N GLY A 78 -2.06 -0.04 5.35
CA GLY A 78 -3.44 -0.48 5.29
C GLY A 78 -4.01 -0.68 6.70
N LEU A 79 -5.23 -0.22 6.90
CA LEU A 79 -5.96 -0.21 8.18
C LEU A 79 -7.23 -1.07 8.07
N GLY A 80 -7.05 -2.31 7.62
CA GLY A 80 -8.13 -3.10 7.05
C GLY A 80 -8.51 -4.36 7.83
N SER A 81 -9.81 -4.63 7.77
CA SER A 81 -10.44 -5.95 7.80
C SER A 81 -9.81 -6.99 6.88
N ASN A 82 -9.03 -7.99 7.31
CA ASN A 82 -8.96 -9.24 6.53
C ASN A 82 -9.88 -10.26 7.20
N GLU A 83 -10.51 -11.16 6.44
CA GLU A 83 -11.41 -12.20 6.97
C GLU A 83 -10.80 -13.00 8.14
N ASN A 84 -9.47 -13.08 8.17
CA ASN A 84 -8.70 -13.79 9.19
C ASN A 84 -8.05 -12.89 10.27
N ASN A 85 -8.17 -11.56 10.20
CA ASN A 85 -7.59 -10.64 11.19
C ASN A 85 -8.31 -9.30 11.21
N ASN A 86 -9.16 -9.11 12.23
CA ASN A 86 -9.99 -7.91 12.37
C ASN A 86 -9.23 -6.62 12.76
N ASN A 87 -7.92 -6.70 13.05
CA ASN A 87 -7.08 -5.56 13.49
C ASN A 87 -5.65 -5.61 12.92
N ALA A 88 -5.48 -5.90 11.62
CA ALA A 88 -4.16 -5.94 11.01
C ALA A 88 -3.74 -4.57 10.45
N VAL A 89 -2.50 -4.16 10.77
CA VAL A 89 -1.81 -3.10 10.04
C VAL A 89 -0.91 -3.76 9.00
N THR A 90 -1.16 -3.49 7.73
CA THR A 90 -0.38 -4.06 6.62
C THR A 90 0.44 -2.98 5.93
N THR A 91 1.61 -3.35 5.43
CA THR A 91 2.35 -2.44 4.54
C THR A 91 1.71 -2.48 3.16
N ARG A 92 1.26 -1.33 2.67
CA ARG A 92 0.77 -1.19 1.30
C ARG A 92 1.91 -0.74 0.39
N LEU A 93 2.43 0.45 0.64
CA LEU A 93 3.55 1.02 -0.13
C LEU A 93 4.68 1.39 0.83
N ILE A 94 5.91 1.03 0.46
CA ILE A 94 7.10 1.56 1.14
C ILE A 94 8.24 1.58 0.12
N TYR A 95 8.51 2.74 -0.46
CA TYR A 95 9.52 2.85 -1.50
C TYR A 95 10.14 4.24 -1.53
N ALA A 96 11.31 4.33 -2.16
CA ALA A 96 11.96 5.59 -2.53
C ALA A 96 12.17 5.64 -4.05
N ASP A 97 12.02 6.84 -4.60
CA ASP A 97 12.34 7.17 -5.99
C ASP A 97 13.51 8.13 -6.04
N TYR A 98 14.48 7.82 -6.91
CA TYR A 98 15.51 8.76 -7.32
C TYR A 98 15.32 9.14 -8.79
N ASP A 99 15.27 10.44 -9.06
CA ASP A 99 15.12 11.03 -10.40
C ASP A 99 16.49 11.37 -11.00
N PHE A 100 16.85 10.65 -12.06
CA PHE A 100 18.06 10.88 -12.85
C PHE A 100 17.84 11.86 -14.02
N GLY A 101 16.64 12.45 -14.13
CA GLY A 101 16.22 13.34 -15.20
C GLY A 101 15.63 12.58 -16.39
N ALA A 102 16.41 11.68 -16.99
CA ALA A 102 15.94 10.87 -18.13
C ALA A 102 15.04 9.69 -17.72
N PHE A 103 15.23 9.20 -16.50
CA PHE A 103 14.49 8.08 -15.92
C PHE A 103 14.46 8.20 -14.40
N LYS A 104 13.52 7.47 -13.78
CA LYS A 104 13.43 7.30 -12.33
C LYS A 104 13.74 5.87 -11.96
N LEU A 105 14.42 5.69 -10.84
CA LEU A 105 14.63 4.39 -10.22
C LEU A 105 13.87 4.33 -8.90
N ARG A 106 12.99 3.35 -8.77
CA ARG A 106 12.24 3.03 -7.55
C ARG A 106 12.84 1.82 -6.86
N LEU A 107 13.03 1.92 -5.55
CA LEU A 107 13.42 0.82 -4.70
C LEU A 107 12.39 0.67 -3.57
N GLY A 108 11.80 -0.51 -3.43
CA GLY A 108 10.91 -0.84 -2.32
C GLY A 108 9.65 -1.57 -2.76
N GLN A 109 8.64 -1.59 -1.89
CA GLN A 109 7.35 -2.21 -2.15
C GLN A 109 6.39 -1.24 -2.83
N ASP A 110 6.02 -1.55 -4.06
CA ASP A 110 5.11 -0.78 -4.91
C ASP A 110 4.26 -1.71 -5.77
N TYR A 111 3.29 -1.14 -6.49
CA TYR A 111 2.58 -1.82 -7.57
C TYR A 111 3.51 -2.25 -8.70
N GLY A 112 3.30 -3.44 -9.27
CA GLY A 112 4.03 -3.86 -10.47
C GLY A 112 3.64 -3.06 -11.73
N PRO A 113 4.42 -3.14 -12.82
CA PRO A 113 4.11 -2.45 -14.08
C PRO A 113 2.77 -2.87 -14.72
N THR A 114 2.26 -4.05 -14.38
CA THR A 114 1.02 -4.61 -14.92
C THR A 114 -0.13 -4.56 -13.93
N ALA A 115 -0.01 -3.80 -12.84
CA ALA A 115 -1.06 -3.70 -11.83
C ALA A 115 -2.20 -2.80 -12.34
N THR A 116 -3.14 -3.39 -13.06
CA THR A 116 -4.37 -2.74 -13.51
C THR A 116 -5.41 -2.82 -12.38
N PHE A 117 -5.45 -1.82 -11.51
CA PHE A 117 -6.42 -1.73 -10.40
C PHE A 117 -7.65 -0.90 -10.77
N PHE A 118 -8.16 -0.92 -12.01
CA PHE A 118 -9.23 0.00 -12.40
C PHE A 118 -10.16 -0.50 -13.52
N ASP A 119 -10.04 -1.73 -13.99
CA ASP A 119 -10.90 -2.22 -15.08
C ASP A 119 -12.29 -2.63 -14.58
N TYR A 120 -12.41 -3.04 -13.31
CA TYR A 120 -13.68 -3.33 -12.68
C TYR A 120 -13.76 -2.63 -11.31
N ASN A 121 -14.98 -2.48 -10.76
CA ASN A 121 -15.25 -1.68 -9.56
C ASN A 121 -16.13 -2.45 -8.56
N GLN A 122 -15.85 -3.74 -8.33
CA GLN A 122 -16.61 -4.51 -7.35
C GLN A 122 -16.19 -4.15 -5.92
N VAL A 123 -17.10 -3.48 -5.20
CA VAL A 123 -16.87 -2.88 -3.88
C VAL A 123 -17.18 -3.78 -2.66
N SER A 124 -17.41 -5.07 -2.86
CA SER A 124 -17.79 -5.98 -1.76
C SER A 124 -16.58 -6.64 -1.10
N ASN A 125 -16.72 -6.98 0.19
CA ASN A 125 -15.72 -7.67 0.99
C ASN A 125 -14.32 -6.99 0.99
N THR A 126 -13.32 -7.61 0.36
CA THR A 126 -11.92 -7.13 0.31
C THR A 126 -11.66 -6.09 -0.78
N ASP A 127 -12.69 -5.69 -1.54
CA ASP A 127 -12.53 -4.74 -2.66
C ASP A 127 -11.48 -5.24 -3.67
N ASN A 128 -11.47 -6.56 -3.88
CA ASN A 128 -10.54 -7.26 -4.77
C ASN A 128 -11.01 -7.26 -6.22
N ASP A 129 -12.11 -6.61 -6.53
CA ASP A 129 -12.61 -6.51 -7.89
C ASP A 129 -12.78 -7.90 -8.56
N LEU A 130 -12.44 -8.07 -9.84
CA LEU A 130 -12.35 -9.38 -10.51
C LEU A 130 -10.96 -10.02 -10.42
N VAL A 131 -10.16 -9.69 -9.40
CA VAL A 131 -8.90 -10.41 -9.15
C VAL A 131 -9.21 -11.89 -8.93
N GLY A 132 -8.59 -12.75 -9.75
CA GLY A 132 -8.88 -14.20 -9.81
C GLY A 132 -9.77 -14.61 -10.98
N PHE A 133 -10.47 -13.66 -11.63
CA PHE A 133 -11.39 -13.89 -12.75
C PHE A 133 -10.95 -13.15 -14.04
N GLY A 134 -9.65 -13.25 -14.38
CA GLY A 134 -9.10 -12.74 -15.66
C GLY A 134 -8.34 -11.41 -15.57
N THR A 135 -8.39 -10.72 -14.43
CA THR A 135 -7.57 -9.51 -14.20
C THR A 135 -6.11 -9.87 -13.94
N ILE A 136 -5.18 -9.15 -14.58
CA ILE A 136 -3.75 -9.26 -14.29
C ILE A 136 -3.48 -8.53 -12.97
N ASN A 137 -3.21 -9.27 -11.90
CA ASN A 137 -2.84 -8.71 -10.62
C ASN A 137 -1.36 -8.95 -10.31
N SER A 138 -0.52 -7.94 -10.49
CA SER A 138 0.88 -8.00 -10.07
C SER A 138 1.09 -7.63 -8.60
N GLY A 139 0.03 -7.41 -7.82
CA GLY A 139 0.08 -7.11 -6.40
C GLY A 139 0.94 -5.89 -6.05
N ARG A 140 1.35 -5.85 -4.77
CA ARG A 140 2.37 -4.92 -4.26
C ARG A 140 3.53 -5.72 -3.72
N TYR A 141 4.70 -5.59 -4.34
CA TYR A 141 5.87 -6.38 -4.01
C TYR A 141 7.13 -5.53 -3.94
N ALA A 142 8.08 -5.99 -3.12
CA ALA A 142 9.44 -5.46 -3.12
C ALA A 142 10.06 -5.64 -4.51
N GLN A 143 10.52 -4.54 -5.09
CA GLN A 143 11.01 -4.47 -6.45
C GLN A 143 12.07 -3.38 -6.61
N ILE A 144 12.86 -3.52 -7.68
CA ILE A 144 13.65 -2.45 -8.28
C ILE A 144 12.97 -2.13 -9.60
N LYS A 145 12.46 -0.89 -9.77
CA LYS A 145 11.70 -0.49 -10.95
C LYS A 145 12.34 0.71 -11.63
N LEU A 146 12.59 0.58 -12.93
CA LEU A 146 12.99 1.66 -13.83
C LEU A 146 11.75 2.21 -14.53
N MET A 147 11.61 3.54 -14.54
CA MET A 147 10.49 4.24 -15.18
C MET A 147 11.04 5.35 -16.09
N ALA A 148 10.71 5.32 -17.37
CA ALA A 148 11.18 6.31 -18.36
C ALA A 148 10.14 6.54 -19.45
N ALA A 149 9.66 7.78 -19.60
CA ALA A 149 8.75 8.18 -20.69
C ALA A 149 7.52 7.25 -20.91
N GLY A 150 6.94 6.71 -19.83
CA GLY A 150 5.80 5.79 -19.88
C GLY A 150 6.17 4.31 -20.01
N PHE A 151 7.45 3.98 -20.23
CA PHE A 151 7.95 2.61 -20.11
C PHE A 151 8.31 2.29 -18.67
N GLU A 152 7.88 1.13 -18.19
CA GLU A 152 8.24 0.59 -16.87
C GLU A 152 8.84 -0.81 -16.98
N LEU A 153 9.95 -1.04 -16.28
CA LEU A 153 10.56 -2.36 -16.10
C LEU A 153 10.80 -2.59 -14.61
N ALA A 154 10.28 -3.69 -14.07
CA ALA A 154 10.47 -4.06 -12.68
C ALA A 154 11.13 -5.43 -12.53
N LEU A 155 12.16 -5.48 -11.67
CA LEU A 155 12.68 -6.72 -11.10
C LEU A 155 12.02 -6.89 -9.73
N SER A 156 10.97 -7.69 -9.67
CA SER A 156 10.23 -7.98 -8.44
C SER A 156 10.60 -9.35 -7.89
N ARG A 157 10.45 -9.54 -6.57
CA ARG A 157 10.44 -10.90 -6.02
C ARG A 157 9.38 -11.74 -6.76
N PRO A 158 9.63 -13.03 -7.03
CA PRO A 158 8.58 -13.91 -7.49
C PRO A 158 7.49 -13.97 -6.42
N GLY A 159 6.24 -13.76 -6.84
CA GLY A 159 5.10 -14.10 -6.00
C GLY A 159 5.10 -15.62 -5.85
N LEU A 160 5.48 -16.13 -4.67
CA LEU A 160 5.04 -17.46 -4.29
C LEU A 160 3.52 -17.34 -4.26
N GLY A 161 2.84 -17.97 -5.23
CA GLY A 161 1.38 -17.90 -5.32
C GLY A 161 0.80 -18.10 -3.93
N ALA A 162 -0.02 -17.15 -3.48
CA ALA A 162 -0.82 -17.40 -2.29
C ALA A 162 -1.67 -18.62 -2.65
N SER A 163 -1.43 -19.74 -1.96
CA SER A 163 -2.43 -20.78 -1.86
C SER A 163 -3.59 -20.16 -1.08
N ASP A 164 -4.60 -19.74 -1.82
CA ASP A 164 -5.93 -19.47 -1.27
C ASP A 164 -6.49 -20.75 -0.63
#